data_AF-A0A2E9QIC3-F1
#
_entry.id   AF-A0A2E9QIC3-F1
#
_cell.length_a   1.000
_cell.length_b   1.000
_cell.length_c   1.000
_cell.angle_alpha   90.00
_cell.angle_beta   90.00
_cell.angle_gamma   90.00
#
_symmetry.space_group_name_H-M   'P 1'
#
loop_
_entity.id
_entity.type
_entity.pdbx_description
1 polymer ?
#
loop_
_entity_poly.entity_id
_entity_poly.type
_entity_poly.pdbx_seq_one_letter_code
_entity_poly.pdbx_strand_id
1 'polypeptide(L)'
;MIYRHFVGDTKGWVEVKKSELARLGLLDFISSSSYTKNDNVYLDEDLDFSFFLYYLGNEPELIQVEVTDDYFNKYEKFKGEQ
;
A
#
# COMPACT_ATOMS: atom_id res chain seq x y z
N MET A 1 12.96 5.50 -7.57
CA MET A 1 12.64 4.91 -6.25
C MET A 1 12.01 3.56 -6.50
N ILE A 2 12.26 2.57 -5.64
CA ILE A 2 11.79 1.20 -5.83
C ILE A 2 10.80 0.88 -4.71
N TYR A 3 9.59 0.45 -5.05
CA TYR A 3 8.58 -0.01 -4.10
C TYR A 3 8.24 -1.47 -4.30
N ARG A 4 7.75 -2.12 -3.24
CA ARG A 4 7.24 -3.49 -3.30
C ARG A 4 5.75 -3.47 -3.59
N HIS A 5 5.35 -4.15 -4.65
CA HIS A 5 3.95 -4.32 -5.04
C HIS A 5 3.53 -5.76 -4.78
N PHE A 6 2.76 -5.96 -3.73
CA PHE A 6 2.25 -7.27 -3.34
C PHE A 6 1.00 -7.57 -4.15
N VAL A 7 1.00 -8.62 -4.95
CA VAL A 7 -0.09 -8.95 -5.88
C VAL A 7 -0.64 -10.34 -5.56
N GLY A 8 -1.96 -10.43 -5.44
CA GLY A 8 -2.71 -11.67 -5.32
C GLY A 8 -3.71 -11.87 -6.42
N ASP A 9 -4.54 -12.89 -6.26
CA ASP A 9 -5.48 -13.29 -7.30
C ASP A 9 -6.64 -12.28 -7.44
N THR A 10 -6.91 -11.49 -6.40
CA THR A 10 -8.06 -10.58 -6.34
C THR A 10 -7.73 -9.13 -5.98
N LYS A 11 -6.54 -8.87 -5.43
CA LYS A 11 -6.11 -7.53 -4.96
C LYS A 11 -4.59 -7.42 -4.88
N GLY A 12 -4.12 -6.18 -4.85
CA GLY A 12 -2.75 -5.85 -4.54
C GLY A 12 -2.59 -4.61 -3.68
N TRP A 13 -1.40 -4.49 -3.08
CA TRP A 13 -1.01 -3.36 -2.25
C TRP A 13 0.43 -2.94 -2.54
N VAL A 14 0.68 -1.64 -2.49
CA VAL A 14 2.05 -1.10 -2.60
C VAL A 14 2.53 -0.68 -1.23
N GLU A 15 3.67 -1.21 -0.80
CA GLU A 15 4.28 -0.85 0.46
C GLU A 15 5.04 0.48 0.34
N VAL A 16 4.63 1.45 1.16
CA VAL A 16 5.22 2.79 1.24
C VAL A 16 5.56 3.10 2.69
N LYS A 17 6.65 3.85 2.91
CA LYS A 17 7.01 4.31 4.26
C LYS A 17 5.99 5.33 4.77
N LYS A 18 5.56 5.20 6.03
CA LYS A 18 4.66 6.17 6.66
C LYS A 18 5.26 7.59 6.65
N SER A 19 6.57 7.72 6.82
CA SER A 19 7.29 8.99 6.75
C SER A 19 7.22 9.65 5.37
N GLU A 20 7.11 8.86 4.31
CA GLU A 20 6.98 9.37 2.95
C GLU A 20 5.58 9.91 2.68
N LEU A 21 4.55 9.21 3.13
CA LEU A 21 3.18 9.74 3.11
C LEU A 21 3.06 11.02 3.95
N ALA A 22 3.73 11.08 5.10
CA ALA A 22 3.79 12.29 5.91
C ALA A 22 4.46 13.45 5.17
N ARG A 23 5.58 13.18 4.48
CA ARG A 23 6.30 14.17 3.66
C ARG A 23 5.44 14.73 2.53
N LEU A 24 4.57 13.89 1.94
CA LEU A 24 3.65 14.27 0.86
C LEU A 24 2.31 14.83 1.38
N GLY A 25 2.07 14.85 2.69
CA GLY A 25 0.80 15.31 3.27
C GLY A 25 -0.39 14.39 3.02
N LEU A 26 -0.15 13.08 2.81
CA LEU A 26 -1.15 12.11 2.40
C LEU A 26 -1.72 11.26 3.55
N LEU A 27 -1.19 11.38 4.77
CA LEU A 27 -1.58 10.49 5.88
C LEU A 27 -3.07 10.50 6.22
N ASP A 28 -3.74 11.63 6.02
CA ASP A 28 -5.18 11.78 6.32
C ASP A 28 -6.07 11.46 5.11
N PHE A 29 -5.46 11.13 3.96
CA PHE A 29 -6.15 10.88 2.69
C PHE A 29 -6.14 9.40 2.28
N ILE A 30 -5.37 8.57 2.98
CA ILE A 30 -5.39 7.12 2.74
C ILE A 30 -6.73 6.54 3.19
N SER A 31 -7.35 5.77 2.31
CA SER A 31 -8.63 5.12 2.59
C SER A 31 -8.47 3.97 3.58
N SER A 32 -9.58 3.48 4.13
CA SER A 32 -9.62 2.26 4.94
C SER A 32 -9.29 0.98 4.16
N SER A 33 -9.19 1.05 2.82
CA SER A 33 -8.70 -0.06 1.99
C SER A 33 -7.18 -0.24 2.09
N SER A 34 -6.47 0.82 2.47
CA SER A 34 -5.07 0.75 2.89
C SER A 34 -4.95 0.31 4.34
N TYR A 35 -3.79 -0.18 4.75
CA TYR A 35 -3.54 -0.47 6.17
C TYR A 35 -2.11 -0.15 6.59
N THR A 36 -1.94 0.12 7.88
CA THR A 36 -0.64 0.44 8.48
C THR A 36 -0.13 -0.75 9.28
N LYS A 37 1.15 -1.10 9.09
CA LYS A 37 1.86 -2.10 9.89
C LYS A 37 3.28 -1.61 10.13
N ASN A 38 3.62 -1.42 11.41
CA ASN A 38 4.88 -0.79 11.83
C ASN A 38 5.06 0.57 11.14
N ASP A 39 6.23 0.82 10.55
CA ASP A 39 6.56 2.06 9.83
C ASP A 39 6.11 2.09 8.37
N ASN A 40 5.36 1.08 7.93
CA ASN A 40 4.92 0.94 6.55
C ASN A 40 3.40 1.08 6.45
N VAL A 41 2.95 1.64 5.35
CA VAL A 41 1.56 1.67 4.92
C VAL A 41 1.48 0.91 3.60
N TYR A 42 0.53 -0.02 3.53
CA TYR A 42 0.25 -0.83 2.36
C TYR A 42 -0.94 -0.18 1.67
N LEU A 43 -0.64 0.54 0.59
CA LEU A 43 -1.62 1.31 -0.17
C LEU A 43 -2.42 0.39 -1.09
N ASP A 44 -3.74 0.47 -1.04
CA ASP A 44 -4.61 -0.24 -2.00
C ASP A 44 -4.25 0.21 -3.42
N GLU A 45 -4.00 -0.77 -4.31
CA GLU A 45 -3.42 -0.50 -5.63
C GLU A 45 -4.34 0.31 -6.55
N ASP A 46 -5.65 0.09 -6.45
CA ASP A 46 -6.65 0.68 -7.35
C ASP A 46 -7.00 2.12 -6.94
N LEU A 47 -6.85 2.45 -5.65
CA LEU A 47 -7.28 3.73 -5.10
C LEU A 47 -6.11 4.56 -4.56
N ASP A 48 -5.55 4.13 -3.43
CA ASP A 48 -4.63 4.96 -2.65
C ASP A 48 -3.25 5.08 -3.30
N PHE A 49 -2.80 4.01 -3.99
CA PHE A 49 -1.55 4.05 -4.73
C PHE A 49 -1.63 5.00 -5.94
N SER A 50 -2.76 5.05 -6.64
CA SER A 50 -2.98 6.01 -7.72
C SER A 50 -2.87 7.47 -7.25
N PHE A 51 -3.42 7.79 -6.07
CA PHE A 51 -3.22 9.10 -5.45
C PHE A 51 -1.75 9.34 -5.09
N PHE A 52 -1.10 8.36 -4.47
CA PHE A 52 0.31 8.47 -4.14
C PHE A 52 1.19 8.78 -5.35
N LEU A 53 0.98 8.10 -6.48
CA LEU A 53 1.71 8.35 -7.74
C LEU A 53 1.54 9.78 -8.23
N TYR A 54 0.32 10.32 -8.17
CA TYR A 54 0.03 11.69 -8.57
C TYR A 54 0.87 12.71 -7.77
N TYR A 55 0.97 12.54 -6.45
CA TYR A 55 1.74 13.43 -5.58
C TYR A 55 3.24 13.16 -5.61
N LEU A 56 3.66 11.93 -5.93
CA LEU A 56 5.07 11.59 -6.08
C LEU A 56 5.69 12.33 -7.29
N GLY A 57 4.88 12.59 -8.33
CA GLY A 57 5.27 13.41 -9.49
C GLY A 57 6.20 12.69 -10.48
N ASN A 58 6.42 11.38 -10.30
CA ASN A 58 7.12 10.51 -11.23
C ASN A 58 6.61 9.07 -11.13
N GLU A 59 6.89 8.27 -12.15
CA GLU A 59 6.64 6.84 -12.12
C GLU A 59 7.81 6.13 -11.41
N PRO A 60 7.57 5.48 -10.25
CA PRO A 60 8.59 4.71 -9.59
C PRO A 60 8.74 3.32 -10.22
N GLU A 61 9.86 2.68 -9.93
CA GLU A 61 10.04 1.27 -10.25
C GLU A 61 9.32 0.41 -9.21
N LEU A 62 8.65 -0.66 -9.67
CA LEU A 62 7.94 -1.61 -8.82
C LEU A 62 8.61 -2.98 -8.91
N ILE A 63 8.89 -3.56 -7.74
CA ILE A 63 9.23 -4.96 -7.61
C ILE A 63 7.96 -5.69 -7.22
N GLN A 64 7.47 -6.54 -8.13
CA GLN A 64 6.32 -7.38 -7.87
C GLN A 64 6.70 -8.50 -6.88
N VAL A 65 5.86 -8.68 -5.88
CA VAL A 65 5.95 -9.75 -4.88
C VAL A 65 4.64 -10.53 -4.95
N GLU A 66 4.68 -11.68 -5.60
CA GLU A 66 3.54 -12.59 -5.62
C GLU A 66 3.33 -13.17 -4.21
N VAL A 67 2.10 -13.09 -3.72
CA VAL A 67 1.73 -13.68 -2.44
C VAL A 67 0.42 -14.42 -2.59
N THR A 68 0.26 -15.50 -1.83
CA THR A 68 -0.94 -16.34 -1.90
C THR A 68 -2.14 -15.62 -1.30
N ASP A 69 -3.35 -15.99 -1.71
CA ASP A 69 -4.59 -15.48 -1.10
C ASP A 69 -4.65 -15.71 0.43
N ASP A 70 -3.99 -16.76 0.95
CA ASP A 70 -3.88 -17.00 2.39
C ASP A 70 -3.04 -15.91 3.09
N TYR A 71 -2.01 -15.40 2.41
CA TYR A 71 -1.27 -14.23 2.84
C TYR A 71 -2.23 -13.05 2.95
N PHE A 72 -2.99 -12.74 1.90
CA PHE A 72 -3.95 -11.62 1.90
C PHE A 72 -5.07 -11.75 2.91
N ASN A 73 -5.68 -12.93 3.06
CA ASN A 73 -6.73 -13.18 4.04
C ASN A 73 -6.22 -13.00 5.48
N LYS A 74 -4.96 -13.35 5.74
CA LYS A 74 -4.30 -13.04 7.01
C LYS A 74 -4.16 -11.53 7.23
N TYR A 75 -3.94 -10.75 6.17
CA TYR A 75 -3.83 -9.27 6.23
C TYR A 75 -5.18 -8.56 6.35
N GLU A 76 -6.22 -9.01 5.65
CA GLU A 76 -7.59 -8.53 5.84
C GLU A 76 -8.08 -8.82 7.27
N LYS A 77 -7.67 -9.96 7.86
CA LYS A 77 -7.95 -10.25 9.28
C LYS A 77 -7.31 -9.24 10.23
N PHE A 78 -6.13 -8.70 9.93
CA PHE A 78 -5.50 -7.64 10.73
C PHE A 78 -6.22 -6.30 10.66
N LYS A 79 -6.98 -6.01 9.59
CA LYS A 79 -7.84 -4.80 9.52
C LYS A 79 -9.03 -4.87 10.46
N GLY A 80 -9.51 -6.07 10.79
CA GLY A 80 -10.64 -6.28 11.70
C GLY A 80 -10.28 -6.19 13.20
N GLU A 81 -8.99 -6.08 13.53
CA GLU A 81 -8.48 -6.07 14.92
C GLU A 81 -7.94 -4.69 15.37
N GLN A 82 -8.06 -3.63 14.54
CA GLN A 82 -7.65 -2.26 14.87
C GLN A 82 -8.81 -1.38 15.36
#